data_AF-A0A956DFY8-F1
#
_entry.id   AF-A0A956DFY8-F1
#
_cell.length_a   1.000
_cell.length_b   1.000
_cell.length_c   1.000
_cell.angle_alpha   90.00
_cell.angle_beta   90.00
_cell.angle_gamma   90.00
#
_symmetry.space_group_name_H-M   'P 1'
#
loop_
_entity.id
_entity.type
_entity.pdbx_description
1 polymer ?
#
loop_
_entity_poly.entity_id
_entity_poly.type
_entity_poly.pdbx_seq_one_letter_code
_entity_poly.pdbx_strand_id
1 'polypeptide(L)'
;MNLRSPKLLSLRHVLTAAFLVTATASPALADRVVVLRATGDADTMQLDAIEDAVIESIRGLAHEPIGEARAYEAQTNVVPQTANELRAVAELQNATYVVVPIVRNAGPLNYWITLRVGYAPATRVDELDAEVRRVRQGPRLAELLQALLRPEGLSEDGLALAGEDAVGRREETDASAADAERERLEAEERARREAEEAAAREAEERARREAEEASAEERARLEREAYEGRDRYGVADGLWMVQAGVGVRPILRSPGEGGVLGTLELRGGRGFEG
;
A
#
# COMPACT_ATOMS: atom_id res chain seq x y z
N MET A 1 73.28 45.83 13.83
CA MET A 1 72.56 45.60 15.11
C MET A 1 71.21 46.29 15.05
N ASN A 2 70.20 45.67 15.68
CA ASN A 2 68.76 46.02 15.80
C ASN A 2 67.89 45.71 14.57
N LEU A 3 67.11 44.62 14.51
CA LEU A 3 65.94 44.16 15.30
C LEU A 3 64.70 45.06 15.14
N ARG A 4 63.75 44.64 14.27
CA ARG A 4 62.37 44.21 14.60
C ARG A 4 61.46 44.25 13.37
N SER A 5 60.70 43.18 13.21
CA SER A 5 59.52 42.96 12.35
C SER A 5 58.32 43.80 12.84
N PRO A 6 57.03 43.57 12.46
CA PRO A 6 56.41 42.71 11.44
C PRO A 6 55.23 43.40 10.69
N LYS A 7 54.45 42.61 9.93
CA LYS A 7 52.97 42.62 9.78
C LYS A 7 52.35 42.97 8.43
N LEU A 8 51.72 41.92 7.89
CA LEU A 8 50.30 41.83 7.52
C LEU A 8 49.91 42.51 6.19
N LEU A 9 49.66 41.69 5.16
CA LEU A 9 48.31 41.32 4.73
C LEU A 9 47.47 42.54 4.32
N SER A 10 47.27 42.73 3.02
CA SER A 10 46.01 42.34 2.38
C SER A 10 45.79 43.03 1.03
N LEU A 11 44.87 42.40 0.28
CA LEU A 11 43.97 42.96 -0.71
C LEU A 11 44.39 42.95 -2.19
N ARG A 12 43.75 41.98 -2.86
CA ARG A 12 43.00 42.14 -4.13
C ARG A 12 43.79 42.10 -5.42
N HIS A 13 44.05 40.88 -5.88
CA HIS A 13 43.86 40.56 -7.29
C HIS A 13 42.90 39.36 -7.37
N VAL A 14 41.59 39.65 -7.35
CA VAL A 14 40.56 38.70 -7.76
C VAL A 14 40.65 38.65 -9.29
N LEU A 15 41.44 37.70 -9.78
CA LEU A 15 41.47 37.35 -11.20
C LEU A 15 40.68 36.06 -11.32
N THR A 16 39.42 36.25 -11.69
CA THR A 16 38.41 35.22 -11.97
C THR A 16 38.87 34.39 -13.17
N ALA A 17 39.75 33.42 -12.93
CA ALA A 17 39.98 32.32 -13.86
C ALA A 17 38.91 31.27 -13.57
N ALA A 18 37.76 31.40 -14.25
CA ALA A 18 36.82 30.31 -14.40
C ALA A 18 37.54 29.22 -15.21
N PHE A 19 38.25 28.34 -14.51
CA PHE A 19 38.75 27.10 -15.05
C PHE A 19 37.52 26.22 -15.30
N LEU A 20 37.00 26.32 -16.52
CA LEU A 20 36.05 25.37 -17.08
C LEU A 20 36.81 24.05 -17.24
N VAL A 21 37.02 23.33 -16.14
CA VAL A 21 37.32 21.90 -16.17
C VAL A 21 36.03 21.24 -16.62
N THR A 22 35.77 21.27 -17.92
CA THR A 22 34.96 20.23 -18.55
C THR A 22 35.74 18.95 -18.33
N ALA A 23 35.41 18.30 -17.22
CA ALA A 23 35.82 16.96 -16.91
C ALA A 23 35.49 16.11 -18.13
N THR A 24 36.52 15.77 -18.91
CA THR A 24 36.54 14.52 -19.64
C THR A 24 36.62 13.42 -18.59
N ALA A 25 35.55 13.26 -17.81
CA ALA A 25 35.29 12.00 -17.16
C ALA A 25 35.11 11.05 -18.34
N SER A 26 36.18 10.33 -18.69
CA SER A 26 36.05 9.12 -19.50
C SER A 26 34.86 8.38 -18.90
N PRO A 27 33.80 8.08 -19.67
CA PRO A 27 32.73 7.27 -19.14
C PRO A 27 33.42 6.01 -18.61
N ALA A 28 33.39 5.82 -17.30
CA ALA A 28 33.79 4.56 -16.72
C ALA A 28 32.86 3.56 -17.40
N LEU A 29 33.41 2.80 -18.36
CA LEU A 29 32.65 1.84 -19.13
C LEU A 29 32.08 0.88 -18.09
N ALA A 30 30.76 0.90 -17.93
CA ALA A 30 30.06 -0.01 -17.05
C ALA A 30 30.50 -1.42 -17.42
N ASP A 31 30.96 -2.21 -16.44
CA ASP A 31 31.30 -3.59 -16.73
C ASP A 31 30.07 -4.29 -17.29
N ARG A 32 30.26 -4.98 -18.40
CA ARG A 32 29.22 -5.79 -19.03
C ARG A 32 29.07 -7.09 -18.25
N VAL A 33 27.85 -7.40 -17.85
CA VAL A 33 27.53 -8.57 -17.02
C VAL A 33 26.51 -9.41 -17.76
N VAL A 34 26.88 -10.64 -18.13
CA VAL A 34 25.91 -11.60 -18.68
C VAL A 34 25.10 -12.18 -17.54
N VAL A 35 23.78 -12.16 -17.66
CA VAL A 35 22.87 -12.85 -16.73
C VAL A 35 22.28 -14.02 -17.48
N LEU A 36 22.59 -15.23 -17.03
CA LEU A 36 21.98 -16.45 -17.55
C LEU A 36 20.60 -16.63 -16.94
N ARG A 37 19.76 -17.41 -17.64
CA ARG A 37 18.41 -17.69 -17.18
C ARG A 37 18.43 -18.32 -15.79
N ALA A 38 17.51 -17.86 -14.93
CA ALA A 38 17.34 -18.46 -13.62
C ALA A 38 16.88 -19.92 -13.74
N THR A 39 17.53 -20.81 -12.99
CA THR A 39 17.18 -22.24 -12.93
C THR A 39 16.85 -22.65 -11.51
N GLY A 40 16.16 -23.77 -11.31
CA GLY A 40 15.81 -24.19 -9.94
C GLY A 40 14.56 -25.04 -9.84
N ASP A 41 14.05 -25.14 -8.60
CA ASP A 41 12.81 -25.83 -8.23
C ASP A 41 11.56 -24.91 -8.24
N ALA A 42 11.74 -23.64 -8.58
CA ALA A 42 10.67 -22.65 -8.74
C ALA A 42 9.91 -22.82 -10.07
N ASP A 43 8.68 -22.30 -10.13
CA ASP A 43 7.95 -22.26 -11.40
C ASP A 43 8.55 -21.24 -12.38
N THR A 44 8.22 -21.36 -13.67
CA THR A 44 8.82 -20.51 -14.71
C THR A 44 8.54 -19.03 -14.52
N MET A 45 7.35 -18.66 -14.04
CA MET A 45 7.02 -17.25 -13.80
C MET A 45 7.84 -16.68 -12.64
N GLN A 46 8.06 -17.48 -11.59
CA GLN A 46 8.92 -17.10 -10.48
C GLN A 46 10.38 -16.98 -10.90
N LEU A 47 10.88 -17.90 -11.72
CA LEU A 47 12.24 -17.85 -12.24
C LEU A 47 12.46 -16.59 -13.09
N ASP A 48 11.55 -16.30 -14.02
CA ASP A 48 11.63 -15.12 -14.87
C ASP A 48 11.56 -13.82 -14.02
N ALA A 49 10.70 -13.76 -13.00
CA ALA A 49 10.63 -12.62 -12.08
C ALA A 49 11.89 -12.44 -11.22
N ILE A 50 12.55 -13.54 -10.83
CA ILE A 50 13.82 -13.50 -10.09
C ILE A 50 14.95 -13.04 -11.02
N GLU A 51 14.98 -13.51 -12.27
CA GLU A 51 15.91 -13.06 -13.28
C GLU A 51 15.79 -11.54 -13.51
N ASP A 52 14.58 -11.04 -13.71
CA ASP A 52 14.32 -9.60 -13.85
C ASP A 52 14.83 -8.79 -12.65
N ALA A 53 14.61 -9.29 -11.43
CA ALA A 53 15.10 -8.63 -10.22
C ALA A 53 16.63 -8.64 -10.08
N VAL A 54 17.30 -9.72 -10.53
CA VAL A 54 18.76 -9.78 -10.61
C VAL A 54 19.27 -8.76 -11.63
N ILE A 55 18.67 -8.69 -12.82
CA ILE A 55 19.01 -7.73 -13.87
C ILE A 55 18.84 -6.28 -13.37
N GLU A 56 17.72 -6.00 -12.70
CA GLU A 56 17.45 -4.68 -12.11
C GLU A 56 18.49 -4.31 -11.05
N SER A 57 18.85 -5.25 -10.18
CA SER A 57 19.86 -5.04 -9.14
C SER A 57 21.25 -4.76 -9.74
N ILE A 58 21.65 -5.50 -10.78
CA ILE A 58 22.90 -5.28 -11.52
C ILE A 58 22.92 -3.88 -12.15
N ARG A 59 21.81 -3.46 -12.75
CA ARG A 59 21.66 -2.12 -13.31
C ARG A 59 21.75 -1.03 -12.23
N GLY A 60 21.17 -1.28 -11.06
CA GLY A 60 21.27 -0.40 -9.90
C GLY A 60 22.70 -0.21 -9.38
N LEU A 61 23.57 -1.21 -9.57
CA LEU A 61 25.01 -1.17 -9.27
C LEU A 61 25.86 -0.51 -10.37
N ALA A 62 25.23 0.13 -11.37
CA ALA A 62 25.88 0.79 -12.51
C ALA A 62 26.68 -0.15 -13.43
N HIS A 63 26.31 -1.43 -13.48
CA HIS A 63 26.77 -2.38 -14.48
C HIS A 63 25.83 -2.42 -15.69
N GLU A 64 26.30 -2.92 -16.83
CA GLU A 64 25.47 -3.14 -18.03
C GLU A 64 25.03 -4.61 -18.11
N PRO A 65 23.82 -4.96 -17.64
CA PRO A 65 23.33 -6.34 -17.73
C PRO A 65 22.95 -6.71 -19.18
N ILE A 66 23.40 -7.89 -19.61
CA ILE A 66 23.05 -8.52 -20.88
C ILE A 66 22.22 -9.75 -20.53
N GLY A 67 20.90 -9.67 -20.71
CA GLY A 67 20.00 -10.80 -20.53
C GLY A 67 20.10 -11.82 -21.66
N GLU A 68 19.67 -13.05 -21.39
CA GLU A 68 19.82 -14.20 -22.30
C GLU A 68 19.17 -14.02 -23.68
N ALA A 69 18.14 -13.15 -23.79
CA ALA A 69 17.53 -12.77 -25.07
C ALA A 69 18.52 -12.20 -26.11
N ARG A 70 19.74 -11.78 -25.67
CA ARG A 70 20.86 -11.44 -26.56
C ARG A 70 22.09 -12.35 -26.37
N ALA A 71 22.14 -13.17 -25.31
CA ALA A 71 23.38 -13.80 -24.85
C ALA A 71 23.68 -15.18 -25.46
N TYR A 72 22.69 -15.91 -25.97
CA TYR A 72 22.85 -17.04 -26.91
C TYR A 72 21.47 -17.70 -27.03
N GLU A 73 21.03 -18.04 -28.24
CA GLU A 73 20.04 -19.10 -28.46
C GLU A 73 20.71 -20.47 -28.17
N ALA A 74 21.27 -20.66 -26.96
CA ALA A 74 21.85 -21.93 -26.56
C ALA A 74 20.69 -22.91 -26.36
N GLN A 75 20.44 -23.70 -27.39
CA GLN A 75 19.51 -24.83 -27.47
C GLN A 75 19.84 -25.98 -26.48
N THR A 76 20.51 -25.68 -25.37
CA THR A 76 20.93 -26.64 -24.36
C THR A 76 20.68 -26.02 -22.98
N ASN A 77 19.75 -26.60 -22.21
CA ASN A 77 19.50 -26.34 -20.79
C ASN A 77 20.72 -26.67 -19.88
N VAL A 78 21.94 -26.53 -20.39
CA VAL A 78 23.18 -26.89 -19.70
C VAL A 78 23.69 -25.63 -19.01
N VAL A 79 23.45 -25.55 -17.71
CA VAL A 79 23.93 -24.48 -16.85
C VAL A 79 25.46 -24.62 -16.68
N PRO A 80 26.26 -23.60 -17.01
CA PRO A 80 27.70 -23.62 -16.77
C PRO A 80 28.05 -23.89 -15.30
N GLN A 81 28.99 -24.80 -15.08
CA GLN A 81 29.42 -25.23 -13.75
C GLN A 81 30.88 -24.88 -13.46
N THR A 82 31.72 -24.78 -14.49
CA THR A 82 33.16 -24.57 -14.32
C THR A 82 33.58 -23.14 -14.66
N ALA A 83 34.71 -22.70 -14.08
CA ALA A 83 35.29 -21.39 -14.38
C ALA A 83 35.62 -21.18 -15.86
N ASN A 84 36.04 -22.24 -16.54
CA ASN A 84 36.34 -22.20 -17.97
C ASN A 84 35.07 -22.04 -18.81
N GLU A 85 33.97 -22.69 -18.45
CA GLU A 85 32.68 -22.53 -19.14
C GLU A 85 32.14 -21.10 -18.97
N LEU A 86 32.19 -20.57 -17.74
CA LEU A 86 31.76 -19.20 -17.47
C LEU A 86 32.64 -18.17 -18.20
N ARG A 87 33.96 -18.37 -18.23
CA ARG A 87 34.85 -17.52 -19.03
C ARG A 87 34.50 -17.56 -20.52
N ALA A 88 34.22 -18.75 -21.06
CA ALA A 88 33.83 -18.88 -22.47
C ALA A 88 32.55 -18.10 -22.78
N VAL A 89 31.53 -18.16 -21.91
CA VAL A 89 30.30 -17.36 -22.04
C VAL A 89 30.61 -15.85 -22.01
N ALA A 90 31.47 -15.42 -21.09
CA ALA A 90 31.86 -14.02 -20.96
C ALA A 90 32.58 -13.51 -22.22
N GLU A 91 33.54 -14.28 -22.73
CA GLU A 91 34.33 -13.94 -23.92
C GLU A 91 33.46 -13.86 -25.18
N LEU A 92 32.52 -14.81 -25.36
CA LEU A 92 31.56 -14.79 -26.48
C LEU A 92 30.71 -13.51 -26.48
N GLN A 93 30.37 -13.01 -25.31
CA GLN A 93 29.52 -11.83 -25.16
C GLN A 93 30.30 -10.53 -24.93
N ASN A 94 31.64 -10.58 -24.93
CA ASN A 94 32.53 -9.46 -24.56
C ASN A 94 32.10 -8.81 -23.23
N ALA A 95 31.97 -9.66 -22.20
CA ALA A 95 31.55 -9.31 -20.85
C ALA A 95 32.66 -9.59 -19.83
N THR A 96 32.65 -8.83 -18.73
CA THR A 96 33.63 -8.98 -17.63
C THR A 96 33.17 -10.08 -16.66
N TYR A 97 31.85 -10.17 -16.43
CA TYR A 97 31.25 -11.09 -15.47
C TYR A 97 30.13 -11.92 -16.12
N VAL A 98 29.88 -13.11 -15.56
CA VAL A 98 28.71 -13.95 -15.85
C VAL A 98 28.05 -14.33 -14.55
N VAL A 99 26.75 -14.10 -14.42
CA VAL A 99 25.93 -14.41 -13.24
C VAL A 99 24.98 -15.54 -13.58
N VAL A 100 24.97 -16.57 -12.73
CA VAL A 100 24.11 -17.75 -12.85
C VAL A 100 23.25 -17.85 -11.58
N PRO A 101 21.98 -17.44 -11.64
CA PRO A 101 21.04 -17.58 -10.53
C PRO A 101 20.46 -19.00 -10.48
N ILE A 102 20.65 -19.68 -9.35
CA ILE A 102 20.11 -21.02 -9.09
C ILE A 102 19.20 -20.95 -7.86
N VAL A 103 17.89 -21.06 -8.08
CA VAL A 103 16.84 -20.91 -7.08
C VAL A 103 16.50 -22.26 -6.44
N ARG A 104 16.29 -22.25 -5.12
CA ARG A 104 15.84 -23.39 -4.31
C ARG A 104 14.77 -22.96 -3.31
N ASN A 105 13.92 -23.88 -2.87
CA ASN A 105 12.94 -23.67 -1.81
C ASN A 105 12.08 -22.41 -2.05
N ALA A 106 11.59 -22.22 -3.27
CA ALA A 106 10.80 -21.04 -3.61
C ALA A 106 9.42 -21.07 -2.93
N GLY A 107 9.30 -20.31 -1.84
CA GLY A 107 8.07 -20.10 -1.11
C GLY A 107 7.38 -18.77 -1.46
N PRO A 108 6.19 -18.54 -0.87
CA PRO A 108 5.45 -17.29 -1.07
C PRO A 108 6.15 -16.07 -0.45
N LEU A 109 6.91 -16.27 0.63
CA LEU A 109 7.54 -15.17 1.39
C LEU A 109 9.05 -15.05 1.16
N ASN A 110 9.71 -16.14 0.78
CA ASN A 110 11.14 -16.19 0.56
C ASN A 110 11.51 -17.25 -0.47
N TYR A 111 12.76 -17.20 -0.91
CA TYR A 111 13.40 -18.27 -1.67
C TYR A 111 14.88 -18.29 -1.31
N TRP A 112 15.53 -19.43 -1.53
CA TRP A 112 16.99 -19.54 -1.47
C TRP A 112 17.55 -19.38 -2.87
N ILE A 113 18.65 -18.66 -2.99
CA ILE A 113 19.36 -18.48 -4.25
C ILE A 113 20.85 -18.71 -4.06
N THR A 114 21.40 -19.55 -4.91
CA THR A 114 22.85 -19.62 -5.13
C THR A 114 23.17 -18.75 -6.33
N LEU A 115 23.92 -17.68 -6.09
CA LEU A 115 24.49 -16.84 -7.13
C LEU A 115 25.90 -17.35 -7.41
N ARG A 116 26.09 -17.98 -8.58
CA ARG A 116 27.42 -18.32 -9.10
C ARG A 116 27.86 -17.23 -10.05
N VAL A 117 29.02 -16.65 -9.80
CA VAL A 117 29.56 -15.53 -10.59
C VAL A 117 30.94 -15.88 -11.12
N GLY A 118 31.09 -15.87 -12.44
CA GLY A 118 32.37 -16.02 -13.12
C GLY A 118 33.00 -14.66 -13.41
N TYR A 119 34.26 -14.46 -13.04
CA TYR A 119 35.07 -13.31 -13.41
C TYR A 119 36.09 -13.72 -14.49
N ALA A 120 35.83 -13.28 -15.73
CA ALA A 120 36.56 -13.75 -16.91
C ALA A 120 38.07 -13.42 -16.90
N PRO A 121 38.51 -12.20 -16.53
CA PRO A 121 39.93 -11.82 -16.59
C PRO A 121 40.85 -12.71 -15.73
N ALA A 122 40.35 -13.26 -14.62
CA ALA A 122 41.12 -14.13 -13.74
C ALA A 122 40.71 -15.61 -13.81
N THR A 123 39.75 -15.98 -14.67
CA THR A 123 39.14 -17.33 -14.70
C THR A 123 38.72 -17.79 -13.30
N ARG A 124 38.09 -16.88 -12.54
CA ARG A 124 37.65 -17.14 -11.15
C ARG A 124 36.15 -17.38 -11.12
N VAL A 125 35.71 -18.22 -10.19
CA VAL A 125 34.30 -18.39 -9.85
C VAL A 125 34.13 -18.15 -8.37
N ASP A 126 33.18 -17.28 -8.05
CA ASP A 126 32.71 -17.02 -6.70
C ASP A 126 31.26 -17.54 -6.60
N GLU A 127 30.92 -18.17 -5.49
CA GLU A 127 29.56 -18.67 -5.23
C GLU A 127 29.10 -18.20 -3.86
N LEU A 128 27.83 -17.82 -3.78
CA LEU A 128 27.20 -17.48 -2.51
C LEU A 128 25.76 -17.99 -2.48
N ASP A 129 25.43 -18.69 -1.40
CA ASP A 129 24.09 -19.20 -1.14
C ASP A 129 23.42 -18.37 -0.05
N ALA A 130 22.25 -17.79 -0.35
CA ALA A 130 21.55 -16.92 0.57
C ALA A 130 20.03 -17.06 0.45
N GLU A 131 19.35 -16.87 1.57
CA GLU A 131 17.92 -16.59 1.60
C GLU A 131 17.68 -15.16 1.11
N VAL A 132 16.62 -15.01 0.31
CA VAL A 132 16.09 -13.72 -0.11
C VAL A 132 14.62 -13.66 0.27
N ARG A 133 14.30 -12.69 1.14
CA ARG A 133 12.92 -12.42 1.54
C ARG A 133 12.26 -11.52 0.51
N ARG A 134 11.04 -11.85 0.09
CA ARG A 134 10.30 -11.10 -0.94
C ARG A 134 10.11 -9.63 -0.55
N VAL A 135 9.90 -9.35 0.73
CA VAL A 135 9.76 -7.99 1.28
C VAL A 135 10.99 -7.11 1.05
N ARG A 136 12.18 -7.72 0.94
CA ARG A 136 13.48 -7.04 0.83
C ARG A 136 14.28 -7.50 -0.40
N GLN A 137 13.59 -8.01 -1.43
CA GLN A 137 14.23 -8.69 -2.56
C GLN A 137 15.30 -7.83 -3.25
N GLY A 138 14.94 -6.59 -3.62
CA GLY A 138 15.86 -5.68 -4.32
C GLY A 138 17.13 -5.34 -3.52
N PRO A 139 17.01 -4.76 -2.30
CA PRO A 139 18.17 -4.44 -1.47
C PRO A 139 19.03 -5.66 -1.17
N ARG A 140 18.40 -6.82 -0.87
CA ARG A 140 19.14 -8.05 -0.58
C ARG A 140 19.93 -8.55 -1.79
N LEU A 141 19.33 -8.60 -2.98
CA LEU A 141 20.05 -8.98 -4.20
C LEU A 141 21.19 -8.01 -4.52
N ALA A 142 20.99 -6.70 -4.33
CA ALA A 142 22.03 -5.71 -4.52
C ALA A 142 23.23 -5.93 -3.58
N GLU A 143 23.00 -6.22 -2.29
CA GLU A 143 24.06 -6.55 -1.32
C GLU A 143 24.88 -7.77 -1.78
N LEU A 144 24.21 -8.85 -2.19
CA LEU A 144 24.85 -10.09 -2.63
C LEU A 144 25.66 -9.87 -3.92
N LEU A 145 25.08 -9.19 -4.90
CA LEU A 145 25.72 -8.91 -6.19
C LEU A 145 26.88 -7.93 -6.03
N GLN A 146 26.77 -6.93 -5.16
CA GLN A 146 27.89 -6.02 -4.86
C GLN A 146 29.09 -6.76 -4.25
N ALA A 147 28.83 -7.79 -3.44
CA ALA A 147 29.90 -8.62 -2.88
C ALA A 147 30.56 -9.53 -3.93
N LEU A 148 29.79 -10.04 -4.90
CA LEU A 148 30.26 -10.99 -5.93
C LEU A 148 30.88 -10.30 -7.16
N LEU A 149 30.40 -9.12 -7.56
CA LEU A 149 30.84 -8.40 -8.77
C LEU A 149 32.07 -7.53 -8.48
N ARG A 150 33.11 -8.14 -7.90
CA ARG A 150 34.35 -7.47 -7.51
C ARG A 150 35.56 -8.09 -8.23
N PRO A 151 36.49 -7.27 -8.78
CA PRO A 151 37.69 -7.79 -9.41
C PRO A 151 38.57 -8.64 -8.48
N GLU A 152 38.60 -8.30 -7.19
CA GLU A 152 39.35 -8.99 -6.13
C GLU A 152 38.69 -10.31 -5.67
N GLY A 153 37.41 -10.52 -5.96
CA GLY A 153 36.65 -11.68 -5.52
C GLY A 153 35.91 -11.48 -4.20
N LEU A 154 35.33 -12.57 -3.71
CA LEU A 154 34.47 -12.54 -2.54
C LEU A 154 35.31 -12.30 -1.26
N SER A 155 35.04 -11.19 -0.57
CA SER A 155 35.67 -10.87 0.72
C SER A 155 35.05 -11.64 1.89
N GLU A 156 35.71 -11.63 3.04
CA GLU A 156 35.16 -12.19 4.30
C GLU A 156 33.79 -11.57 4.66
N ASP A 157 33.65 -10.25 4.53
CA ASP A 157 32.37 -9.56 4.72
C ASP A 157 31.29 -10.02 3.72
N GLY A 158 31.71 -10.41 2.52
CA GLY A 158 30.82 -10.95 1.49
C GLY A 158 30.34 -12.34 1.87
N LEU A 159 31.23 -13.19 2.38
CA LEU A 159 30.87 -14.51 2.91
C LEU A 159 29.88 -14.41 4.10
N ALA A 160 29.97 -13.35 4.91
CA ALA A 160 29.02 -13.10 5.99
C ALA A 160 27.59 -12.80 5.50
N LEU A 161 27.40 -12.48 4.22
CA LEU A 161 26.07 -12.34 3.61
C LEU A 161 25.43 -13.69 3.27
N ALA A 162 26.17 -14.79 3.28
CA ALA A 162 25.61 -16.12 3.01
C ALA A 162 24.61 -16.53 4.11
N GLY A 163 23.66 -17.38 3.74
CA GLY A 163 22.63 -17.88 4.66
C GLY A 163 21.42 -16.97 4.78
N GLU A 164 20.83 -16.96 5.97
CA GLU A 164 19.52 -16.38 6.24
C GLU A 164 19.47 -14.85 6.10
N ASP A 165 18.37 -14.31 5.56
CA ASP A 165 18.13 -12.88 5.49
C ASP A 165 17.56 -12.38 6.82
N ALA A 166 18.42 -12.25 7.82
CA ALA A 166 18.04 -11.84 9.17
C ALA A 166 17.35 -10.46 9.19
N VAL A 167 17.70 -9.56 8.27
CA VAL A 167 17.08 -8.24 8.16
C VAL A 167 15.68 -8.36 7.57
N GLY A 168 15.53 -9.08 6.44
CA GLY A 168 14.23 -9.34 5.84
C GLY A 168 13.26 -10.07 6.77
N ARG A 169 13.76 -10.98 7.62
CA ARG A 169 12.94 -11.64 8.66
C ARG A 169 12.42 -10.67 9.72
N ARG A 170 13.24 -9.72 10.15
CA ARG A 170 12.83 -8.68 11.10
C ARG A 170 11.77 -7.77 10.48
N GLU A 171 12.00 -7.31 9.25
CA GLU A 171 11.04 -6.47 8.52
C GLU A 171 9.69 -7.17 8.32
N GLU A 172 9.69 -8.47 7.98
CA GLU A 172 8.46 -9.27 7.87
C GLU A 172 7.73 -9.38 9.22
N THR A 173 8.48 -9.60 10.31
CA THR A 173 7.91 -9.68 11.67
C THR A 173 7.31 -8.34 12.09
N ASP A 174 8.02 -7.24 11.84
CA ASP A 174 7.58 -5.89 12.17
C ASP A 174 6.34 -5.49 11.35
N ALA A 175 6.29 -5.84 10.07
CA ALA A 175 5.13 -5.64 9.23
C ALA A 175 3.92 -6.44 9.73
N SER A 176 4.10 -7.71 10.06
CA SER A 176 3.03 -8.55 10.62
C SER A 176 2.51 -8.02 11.97
N ALA A 177 3.41 -7.53 12.83
CA ALA A 177 3.02 -6.92 14.10
C ALA A 177 2.23 -5.61 13.89
N ALA A 178 2.64 -4.78 12.93
CA ALA A 178 1.93 -3.56 12.59
C ALA A 178 0.53 -3.84 12.03
N ASP A 179 0.38 -4.87 11.19
CA ASP A 179 -0.90 -5.28 10.63
C ASP A 179 -1.86 -5.78 11.74
N ALA A 180 -1.38 -6.61 12.66
CA ALA A 180 -2.15 -7.10 13.79
C ALA A 180 -2.62 -5.97 14.74
N GLU A 181 -1.77 -4.96 14.95
CA GLU A 181 -2.12 -3.78 15.74
C GLU A 181 -3.22 -2.97 15.06
N ARG A 182 -3.14 -2.76 13.74
CA ARG A 182 -4.19 -2.06 12.98
C ARG A 182 -5.53 -2.79 13.07
N GLU A 183 -5.54 -4.12 12.89
CA GLU A 183 -6.75 -4.93 13.02
C GLU A 183 -7.37 -4.82 14.43
N ARG A 184 -6.54 -4.78 15.47
CA ARG A 184 -7.00 -4.59 16.85
C ARG A 184 -7.68 -3.23 17.03
N LEU A 185 -7.07 -2.16 16.55
CA LEU A 185 -7.62 -0.80 16.64
C LEU A 185 -8.93 -0.67 15.86
N GLU A 186 -9.00 -1.25 14.66
CA GLU A 186 -10.23 -1.26 13.85
C GLU A 186 -11.35 -2.09 14.51
N ALA A 187 -11.02 -3.19 15.19
CA ALA A 187 -11.99 -3.97 15.96
C ALA A 187 -12.49 -3.18 17.19
N GLU A 188 -11.60 -2.50 17.90
CA GLU A 188 -11.96 -1.66 19.05
C GLU A 188 -12.83 -0.47 18.63
N GLU A 189 -12.49 0.19 17.52
CA GLU A 189 -13.30 1.30 17.00
C GLU A 189 -14.70 0.83 16.57
N ARG A 190 -14.79 -0.32 15.90
CA ARG A 190 -16.09 -0.93 15.55
C ARG A 190 -16.91 -1.24 16.80
N ALA A 191 -16.31 -1.86 17.81
CA ALA A 191 -16.98 -2.13 19.08
C ALA A 191 -17.46 -0.84 19.77
N ARG A 192 -16.68 0.24 19.71
CA ARG A 192 -17.08 1.54 20.26
C ARG A 192 -18.29 2.13 19.53
N ARG A 193 -18.29 2.10 18.19
CA ARG A 193 -19.40 2.60 17.38
C ARG A 193 -20.68 1.80 17.62
N GLU A 194 -20.58 0.47 17.67
CA GLU A 194 -21.72 -0.40 17.96
C GLU A 194 -22.30 -0.15 19.37
N ALA A 195 -21.44 0.08 20.37
CA ALA A 195 -21.87 0.42 21.72
C ALA A 195 -22.56 1.80 21.79
N GLU A 196 -22.04 2.80 21.06
CA GLU A 196 -22.63 4.12 20.96
C GLU A 196 -24.00 4.09 20.27
N GLU A 197 -24.11 3.36 19.16
CA GLU A 197 -25.37 3.15 18.44
C GLU A 197 -26.41 2.37 19.28
N ALA A 198 -25.96 1.37 20.05
CA ALA A 198 -26.83 0.66 20.99
C ALA A 198 -27.34 1.60 22.09
N ALA A 199 -26.46 2.40 22.70
CA ALA A 199 -26.83 3.37 23.71
C ALA A 199 -27.79 4.45 23.17
N ALA A 200 -27.56 4.92 21.93
CA ALA A 200 -28.45 5.88 21.27
C ALA A 200 -29.85 5.29 21.02
N ARG A 201 -29.94 4.04 20.54
CA ARG A 201 -31.21 3.34 20.34
C ARG A 201 -31.96 3.13 21.65
N GLU A 202 -31.27 2.74 22.72
CA GLU A 202 -31.90 2.61 24.04
C GLU A 202 -32.39 3.96 24.57
N ALA A 203 -31.63 5.03 24.38
CA ALA A 203 -32.04 6.38 24.79
C ALA A 203 -33.26 6.87 24.01
N GLU A 204 -33.30 6.64 22.69
CA GLU A 204 -34.45 6.96 21.84
C GLU A 204 -35.69 6.16 22.25
N GLU A 205 -35.55 4.86 22.52
CA GLU A 205 -36.65 4.02 22.96
C GLU A 205 -37.20 4.45 24.32
N ARG A 206 -36.33 4.81 25.28
CA ARG A 206 -36.74 5.36 26.57
C ARG A 206 -37.48 6.69 26.40
N ALA A 207 -36.93 7.61 25.61
CA ALA A 207 -37.57 8.91 25.34
C ALA A 207 -38.94 8.74 24.68
N ARG A 208 -39.08 7.76 23.78
CA ARG A 208 -40.36 7.43 23.15
C ARG A 208 -41.37 6.89 24.15
N ARG A 209 -40.97 5.97 25.04
CA ARG A 209 -41.86 5.43 26.09
C ARG A 209 -42.33 6.53 27.04
N GLU A 210 -41.42 7.39 27.50
CA GLU A 210 -41.75 8.54 28.36
C GLU A 210 -42.73 9.52 27.67
N ALA A 211 -42.54 9.79 26.38
CA ALA A 211 -43.45 10.64 25.61
C ALA A 211 -44.84 10.00 25.42
N GLU A 212 -44.89 8.70 25.14
CA GLU A 212 -46.15 7.95 25.03
C GLU A 212 -46.91 7.96 26.37
N GLU A 213 -46.23 7.72 27.50
CA GLU A 213 -46.79 7.79 28.85
C GLU A 213 -47.33 9.18 29.18
N ALA A 214 -46.54 10.24 28.96
CA ALA A 214 -46.97 11.62 29.18
C ALA A 214 -48.22 11.98 28.34
N SER A 215 -48.26 11.53 27.08
CA SER A 215 -49.43 11.75 26.21
C SER A 215 -50.67 10.98 26.68
N ALA A 216 -50.49 9.79 27.24
CA ALA A 216 -51.57 8.98 27.79
C ALA A 216 -52.14 9.61 29.08
N GLU A 217 -51.26 10.11 29.96
CA GLU A 217 -51.67 10.85 31.16
C GLU A 217 -52.45 12.12 30.82
N GLU A 218 -52.00 12.88 29.83
CA GLU A 218 -52.72 14.08 29.38
C GLU A 218 -54.11 13.74 28.82
N ARG A 219 -54.21 12.71 27.98
CA ARG A 219 -55.51 12.21 27.47
C ARG A 219 -56.43 11.78 28.62
N ALA A 220 -55.91 11.03 29.59
CA ALA A 220 -56.68 10.60 30.75
C ALA A 220 -57.10 11.77 31.65
N ARG A 221 -56.33 12.87 31.71
CA ARG A 221 -56.72 14.10 32.39
C ARG A 221 -57.86 14.80 31.65
N LEU A 222 -57.72 14.99 30.35
CA LEU A 222 -58.75 15.60 29.50
C LEU A 222 -60.06 14.80 29.51
N GLU A 223 -59.98 13.47 29.50
CA GLU A 223 -61.16 12.60 29.58
C GLU A 223 -61.87 12.72 30.94
N ARG A 224 -61.11 12.80 32.04
CA ARG A 224 -61.67 13.06 33.38
C ARG A 224 -62.35 14.43 33.46
N GLU A 225 -61.70 15.47 32.96
CA GLU A 225 -62.29 16.82 32.89
C GLU A 225 -63.57 16.85 32.04
N ALA A 226 -63.59 16.13 30.91
CA ALA A 226 -64.75 16.00 30.06
C ALA A 226 -65.90 15.23 30.73
N TYR A 227 -65.58 14.16 31.48
CA TYR A 227 -66.56 13.39 32.25
C TYR A 227 -67.18 14.22 33.38
N GLU A 228 -66.37 14.95 34.16
CA GLU A 228 -66.85 15.84 35.23
C GLU A 228 -67.63 17.04 34.68
N GLY A 229 -67.29 17.53 33.49
CA GLY A 229 -68.03 18.57 32.79
C GLY A 229 -69.43 18.12 32.32
N ARG A 230 -69.65 16.81 32.17
CA ARG A 230 -70.90 16.23 31.66
C ARG A 230 -72.09 16.49 32.59
N ASP A 231 -71.90 16.48 33.90
CA ASP A 231 -72.95 16.79 34.88
C ASP A 231 -73.31 18.28 34.91
N ARG A 232 -72.41 19.14 34.42
CA ARG A 232 -72.61 20.59 34.36
C ARG A 232 -73.36 21.05 33.10
N TYR A 233 -73.45 20.18 32.08
CA TYR A 233 -74.11 20.43 30.79
C TYR A 233 -75.22 19.41 30.47
N GLY A 234 -75.97 18.97 31.48
CA GLY A 234 -77.17 18.14 31.30
C GLY A 234 -78.37 18.85 30.66
N VAL A 235 -78.28 20.15 30.35
CA VAL A 235 -79.35 20.89 29.68
C VAL A 235 -78.75 21.96 28.77
N ALA A 236 -78.96 21.83 27.45
CA ALA A 236 -79.05 22.89 26.42
C ALA A 236 -78.24 22.62 25.14
N ASP A 237 -79.02 22.44 24.06
CA ASP A 237 -78.87 23.03 22.72
C ASP A 237 -77.57 22.90 21.92
N GLY A 238 -77.68 22.09 20.86
CA GLY A 238 -77.15 22.43 19.54
C GLY A 238 -75.67 22.16 19.33
N LEU A 239 -75.30 20.89 19.25
CA LEU A 239 -73.97 20.44 18.89
C LEU A 239 -73.60 20.94 17.48
N TRP A 240 -72.57 21.78 17.38
CA TRP A 240 -71.96 22.16 16.10
C TRP A 240 -71.07 21.02 15.63
N MET A 241 -71.30 20.55 14.39
CA MET A 241 -70.48 19.49 13.80
C MET A 241 -69.53 20.13 12.78
N VAL A 242 -68.23 19.94 13.00
CA VAL A 242 -67.17 20.38 12.09
C VAL A 242 -66.51 19.14 11.51
N GLN A 243 -66.63 18.94 10.20
CA GLN A 243 -66.01 17.83 9.49
C GLN A 243 -64.89 18.39 8.61
N ALA A 244 -63.67 17.92 8.84
CA ALA A 244 -62.50 18.27 8.02
C ALA A 244 -62.17 17.08 7.11
N GLY A 245 -62.16 17.32 5.79
CA GLY A 245 -61.82 16.32 4.79
C GLY A 245 -60.52 16.69 4.08
N VAL A 246 -59.63 15.72 3.92
CA VAL A 246 -58.41 15.87 3.12
C VAL A 246 -58.58 15.04 1.85
N GLY A 247 -58.62 15.72 0.70
CA GLY A 247 -58.77 15.10 -0.61
C GLY A 247 -57.53 15.28 -1.48
N VAL A 248 -57.11 14.23 -2.17
CA VAL A 248 -56.03 14.26 -3.17
C VAL A 248 -56.65 14.01 -4.54
N ARG A 249 -56.61 15.00 -5.44
CA ARG A 249 -57.09 14.85 -6.83
C ARG A 249 -55.91 14.91 -7.81
N PRO A 250 -55.68 13.87 -8.64
CA PRO A 250 -54.67 13.93 -9.67
C PRO A 250 -55.14 14.77 -10.87
N ILE A 251 -54.28 15.68 -11.36
CA ILE A 251 -54.53 16.44 -12.59
C ILE A 251 -53.99 15.65 -13.77
N LEU A 252 -54.87 15.17 -14.66
CA LEU A 252 -54.49 14.54 -15.92
C LEU A 252 -54.52 15.57 -17.06
N ARG A 253 -53.35 16.14 -17.41
CA ARG A 253 -52.83 16.38 -18.78
C ARG A 253 -51.77 17.50 -18.85
N SER A 254 -50.50 17.13 -19.07
CA SER A 254 -49.48 17.75 -19.95
C SER A 254 -48.12 17.09 -19.67
N PRO A 255 -47.28 16.76 -20.67
CA PRO A 255 -46.04 16.02 -20.43
C PRO A 255 -44.94 16.98 -19.93
N GLY A 256 -44.61 16.91 -18.64
CA GLY A 256 -43.41 17.59 -18.12
C GLY A 256 -43.32 17.74 -16.61
N GLU A 257 -44.43 17.99 -15.91
CA GLU A 257 -44.42 18.25 -14.46
C GLU A 257 -45.75 17.82 -13.82
N GLY A 258 -45.72 16.73 -13.06
CA GLY A 258 -46.88 16.22 -12.33
C GLY A 258 -46.93 16.79 -10.91
N GLY A 259 -47.69 17.87 -10.71
CA GLY A 259 -47.97 18.41 -9.37
C GLY A 259 -49.20 17.77 -8.73
N VAL A 260 -49.12 17.48 -7.44
CA VAL A 260 -50.26 17.07 -6.60
C VAL A 260 -50.83 18.30 -5.91
N LEU A 261 -52.09 18.66 -6.18
CA LEU A 261 -52.80 19.70 -5.44
C LEU A 261 -53.57 19.04 -4.29
N GLY A 262 -53.06 19.22 -3.07
CA GLY A 262 -53.79 18.86 -1.85
C GLY A 262 -54.84 19.91 -1.54
N THR A 263 -56.11 19.51 -1.39
CA THR A 263 -57.20 20.40 -0.99
C THR A 263 -57.65 20.07 0.42
N LEU A 264 -57.76 21.10 1.25
CA LEU A 264 -58.23 21.01 2.63
C LEU A 264 -59.64 21.61 2.67
N GLU A 265 -60.67 20.78 2.85
CA GLU A 265 -62.05 21.24 2.95
C GLU A 265 -62.51 21.20 4.42
N LEU A 266 -63.03 22.34 4.88
CA LEU A 266 -63.65 22.51 6.20
C LEU A 266 -65.14 22.77 6.00
N ARG A 267 -65.99 21.84 6.43
CA ARG A 267 -67.45 21.97 6.37
C ARG A 267 -68.00 22.09 7.79
N GLY A 268 -68.60 23.24 8.09
CA GLY A 268 -69.34 23.48 9.34
C GLY A 268 -70.84 23.37 9.07
N GLY A 269 -71.51 22.45 9.77
CA GLY A 269 -72.94 22.25 9.68
C GLY A 269 -73.57 22.13 11.06
N ARG A 270 -74.80 22.63 11.21
CA ARG A 270 -75.60 22.44 12.41
C ARG A 270 -76.44 21.17 12.22
N GLY A 271 -76.20 20.15 13.04
CA GLY A 271 -77.04 18.96 13.04
C GLY A 271 -78.40 19.31 13.65
N PHE A 272 -79.47 19.08 12.89
CA PHE A 272 -80.81 18.99 13.45
C PHE A 272 -81.15 17.51 13.55
N GLU A 273 -81.38 17.03 14.77
CA GLU A 273 -81.97 15.71 14.99
C GLU A 273 -83.36 15.68 14.36
N GLY A 274 -83.59 14.67 13.53
CA GLY A 274 -84.90 14.16 13.15
C GLY A 274 -84.91 12.67 13.40
#